data_AF-A0A8C9Z0K6-F1
#
_entry.id   AF-A0A8C9Z0K6-F1
#
_cell.length_a   1.000
_cell.length_b   1.000
_cell.length_c   1.000
_cell.angle_alpha   90.00
_cell.angle_beta   90.00
_cell.angle_gamma   90.00
#
_symmetry.space_group_name_H-M   'P 1'
#
loop_
_entity.id
_entity.type
_entity.pdbx_description
1 polymer ?
#
loop_
_entity_poly.entity_id
_entity_poly.type
_entity_poly.pdbx_seq_one_letter_code
_entity_poly.pdbx_strand_id
1 'polypeptide(L)'
;MNYARFLTAVSAARKPSPIRMLTELQQRSPPSLISLAGGAPNPNTFPFQSASIKLKNGQTLTFDDAAMKRALQYSASNGIPELLTWMKNLQKDLHDPPTASYAPENGQMDMCVTTGSQEGLCKVFEMLVNPGDNVLLDAPTYSGTLAALQPLGCNLINVPSDQHGMIPAALKEVLSRWDPSEVHKPSSTAPKILYTIPNGGNPTGASMTAQRKQEVYELARQYDMLIIEDDPYFFLQFDKPWAPTFLSMDVDRRIIRTDSFSKILSSGLRIGFVTGPKPLVDRVVLHIQASTMHTSTFTQLMVSQLLHSWGQEGFLQHIEGHSCIDFYRKQRDAMITSADKWLKDVAEWHTPSAGMFLWIKLKGIADTQQLIMKKALEKEVLLVPGGVFMINSSDPCPYVRAAFSLSTPEQIDEAFRRLSSLIKEAL
;
A
#
# COMPACT_ATOMS: atom_id res chain seq x y z
N MET A 1 -5.31 7.91 22.94
CA MET A 1 -4.38 8.67 22.08
C MET A 1 -5.04 9.98 21.68
N ASN A 2 -4.29 11.09 21.64
CA ASN A 2 -4.82 12.39 21.19
C ASN A 2 -4.52 12.60 19.69
N TYR A 3 -5.48 12.26 18.82
CA TYR A 3 -5.27 12.35 17.38
C TYR A 3 -5.11 13.79 16.86
N ALA A 4 -5.60 14.81 17.58
CA ALA A 4 -5.52 16.19 17.14
C ALA A 4 -4.07 16.68 16.93
N ARG A 5 -3.10 16.13 17.68
CA ARG A 5 -1.65 16.42 17.54
C ARG A 5 -1.11 16.08 16.14
N PHE A 6 -1.73 15.09 15.49
CA PHE A 6 -1.29 14.55 14.21
C PHE A 6 -2.00 15.19 13.02
N LEU A 7 -3.14 15.86 13.23
CA LEU A 7 -3.92 16.41 12.13
C LEU A 7 -3.39 17.78 11.70
N THR A 8 -3.26 17.98 10.39
CA THR A 8 -3.07 19.32 9.82
C THR A 8 -4.29 20.20 10.10
N ALA A 9 -4.12 21.53 10.12
CA ALA A 9 -5.24 22.46 10.26
C ALA A 9 -6.27 22.31 9.13
N VAL A 10 -5.79 22.06 7.89
CA VAL A 10 -6.63 21.81 6.71
C VAL A 10 -7.44 20.54 6.90
N SER A 11 -6.80 19.48 7.38
CA SER A 11 -7.50 18.24 7.71
C SER A 11 -8.54 18.55 8.77
N ALA A 12 -8.19 19.03 9.96
CA ALA A 12 -9.13 19.30 11.06
C ALA A 12 -10.34 20.16 10.64
N ALA A 13 -10.17 21.12 9.73
CA ALA A 13 -11.23 22.01 9.27
C ALA A 13 -12.31 21.35 8.39
N ARG A 14 -12.08 20.18 7.78
CA ARG A 14 -13.12 19.55 6.95
C ARG A 14 -14.29 19.11 7.85
N LYS A 15 -15.51 19.41 7.41
CA LYS A 15 -16.76 19.04 8.09
C LYS A 15 -17.53 18.03 7.25
N PRO A 16 -18.32 17.14 7.87
CA PRO A 16 -19.28 16.31 7.15
C PRO A 16 -20.15 17.14 6.22
N SER A 17 -20.34 16.67 4.99
CA SER A 17 -21.28 17.31 4.05
C SER A 17 -22.71 17.00 4.49
N PRO A 18 -23.56 18.00 4.81
CA PRO A 18 -24.94 17.76 5.22
C PRO A 18 -25.74 16.93 4.20
N ILE A 19 -25.51 17.16 2.91
CA ILE A 19 -26.16 16.41 1.82
C ILE A 19 -25.74 14.93 1.82
N ARG A 20 -24.48 14.63 2.15
CA ARG A 20 -23.98 13.24 2.20
C ARG A 20 -24.55 12.48 3.40
N MET A 21 -24.69 13.14 4.54
CA MET A 21 -25.38 12.57 5.70
C MET A 21 -26.83 12.17 5.36
N LEU A 22 -27.54 12.98 4.55
CA LEU A 22 -28.88 12.63 4.09
C LEU A 22 -28.89 11.38 3.19
N THR A 23 -27.86 11.19 2.36
CA THR A 23 -27.74 9.99 1.51
C THR A 23 -27.51 8.74 2.37
N GLU A 24 -26.67 8.82 3.39
CA GLU A 24 -26.45 7.73 4.34
C GLU A 24 -27.73 7.40 5.13
N LEU A 25 -28.47 8.42 5.59
CA LEU A 25 -29.76 8.26 6.24
C LEU A 25 -30.77 7.59 5.30
N GLN A 26 -30.85 8.01 4.04
CA GLN A 26 -31.72 7.40 3.04
C GLN A 26 -31.39 5.93 2.81
N GLN A 27 -30.10 5.56 2.75
CA GLN A 27 -29.67 4.16 2.59
C GLN A 27 -30.04 3.27 3.79
N ARG A 28 -30.15 3.84 5.00
CA ARG A 28 -30.56 3.12 6.22
C ARG A 28 -32.06 3.18 6.48
N SER A 29 -32.80 3.97 5.70
CA SER A 29 -34.23 4.16 5.89
C SER A 29 -35.04 3.04 5.22
N PRO A 30 -36.30 2.84 5.63
CA PRO A 30 -37.18 1.88 4.98
C PRO A 30 -37.34 2.17 3.47
N PRO A 31 -37.55 1.16 2.63
CA PRO A 31 -37.80 1.34 1.19
C PRO A 31 -39.00 2.23 0.87
N SER A 32 -39.93 2.41 1.80
CA SER A 32 -41.09 3.29 1.67
C SER A 32 -40.77 4.79 1.86
N LEU A 33 -39.54 5.14 2.28
CA LEU A 33 -39.13 6.54 2.38
C LEU A 33 -39.13 7.19 0.99
N ILE A 34 -39.98 8.21 0.83
CA ILE A 34 -39.92 9.09 -0.34
C ILE A 34 -38.91 10.20 -0.04
N SER A 35 -37.76 10.16 -0.73
CA SER A 35 -36.72 11.19 -0.61
C SER A 35 -36.75 12.12 -1.83
N LEU A 36 -37.03 13.40 -1.59
CA LEU A 36 -36.91 14.48 -2.57
C LEU A 36 -35.66 15.35 -2.33
N ALA A 37 -34.81 14.96 -1.37
CA ALA A 37 -33.66 15.75 -0.93
C ALA A 37 -32.36 15.38 -1.67
N GLY A 38 -32.33 14.23 -2.35
CA GLY A 38 -31.14 13.73 -3.04
C GLY A 38 -30.91 14.41 -4.40
N GLY A 39 -29.65 14.67 -4.73
CA GLY A 39 -29.23 15.15 -6.06
C GLY A 39 -28.81 14.04 -7.03
N ALA A 40 -29.30 12.82 -6.83
CA ALA A 40 -28.92 11.67 -7.66
C ALA A 40 -29.65 11.71 -9.02
N PRO A 41 -28.95 11.53 -10.15
CA PRO A 41 -29.60 11.43 -11.47
C PRO A 41 -30.46 10.16 -11.57
N ASN A 42 -31.52 10.20 -12.40
CA ASN A 42 -32.40 9.06 -12.61
C ASN A 42 -31.66 7.94 -13.38
N PRO A 43 -31.41 6.76 -12.76
CA PRO A 43 -30.59 5.72 -13.37
C PRO A 43 -31.23 5.06 -14.60
N ASN A 44 -32.53 5.25 -14.83
CA ASN A 44 -33.19 4.79 -16.07
C ASN A 44 -32.74 5.54 -17.33
N THR A 45 -32.05 6.67 -17.16
CA THR A 45 -31.52 7.46 -18.29
C THR A 45 -30.12 7.02 -18.71
N PHE A 46 -29.47 6.15 -17.93
CA PHE A 46 -28.14 5.65 -18.24
C PHE A 46 -28.19 4.63 -19.39
N PRO A 47 -27.20 4.61 -20.31
CA PRO A 47 -27.29 3.82 -21.53
C PRO A 47 -26.92 2.34 -21.38
N PHE A 48 -26.46 1.89 -20.20
CA PHE A 48 -26.05 0.52 -19.97
C PHE A 48 -27.10 -0.24 -19.16
N GLN A 49 -27.58 -1.35 -19.72
CA GLN A 49 -28.68 -2.13 -19.14
C GLN A 49 -28.20 -3.32 -18.29
N SER A 50 -27.16 -4.03 -18.71
CA SER A 50 -26.67 -5.24 -18.04
C SER A 50 -25.19 -5.51 -18.36
N ALA A 51 -24.56 -6.38 -17.58
CA ALA A 51 -23.20 -6.86 -17.84
C ALA A 51 -23.01 -8.30 -17.39
N SER A 52 -22.13 -9.02 -18.09
CA SER A 52 -21.69 -10.37 -17.74
C SER A 52 -20.17 -10.45 -17.79
N ILE A 53 -19.54 -10.87 -16.68
CA ILE A 53 -18.09 -10.98 -16.56
C ILE A 53 -17.72 -12.45 -16.33
N LYS A 54 -17.01 -13.05 -17.28
CA LYS A 54 -16.56 -14.44 -17.20
C LYS A 54 -15.27 -14.55 -16.38
N LEU A 55 -15.29 -15.43 -15.37
CA LEU A 55 -14.15 -15.73 -14.50
C LEU A 55 -13.34 -16.90 -15.06
N LYS A 56 -12.05 -16.98 -14.67
CA LYS A 56 -11.14 -18.06 -15.10
C LYS A 56 -11.58 -19.45 -14.61
N ASN A 57 -12.30 -19.51 -13.50
CA ASN A 57 -12.88 -20.76 -12.97
C ASN A 57 -14.18 -21.19 -13.70
N GLY A 58 -14.59 -20.47 -14.75
CA GLY A 58 -15.78 -20.77 -15.55
C GLY A 58 -17.08 -20.13 -15.04
N GLN A 59 -17.11 -19.60 -13.81
CA GLN A 59 -18.27 -18.85 -13.31
C GLN A 59 -18.45 -17.53 -14.06
N THR A 60 -19.67 -16.99 -14.03
CA THR A 60 -19.98 -15.68 -14.63
C THR A 60 -20.65 -14.80 -13.57
N LEU A 61 -20.11 -13.60 -13.37
CA LEU A 61 -20.76 -12.57 -12.58
C LEU A 61 -21.75 -11.83 -13.47
N THR A 62 -22.98 -11.67 -13.00
CA THR A 62 -24.07 -11.07 -13.79
C THR A 62 -24.61 -9.84 -13.08
N PHE A 63 -24.79 -8.77 -13.85
CA PHE A 63 -25.45 -7.55 -13.46
C PHE A 63 -26.73 -7.44 -14.29
N ASP A 64 -27.87 -7.77 -13.68
CA ASP A 64 -29.18 -7.51 -14.26
C ASP A 64 -29.50 -6.00 -14.27
N ASP A 65 -30.68 -5.62 -14.78
CA ASP A 65 -31.11 -4.22 -14.88
C ASP A 65 -31.06 -3.48 -13.53
N ALA A 66 -31.51 -4.12 -12.45
CA ALA A 66 -31.52 -3.51 -11.12
C ALA A 66 -30.10 -3.35 -10.56
N ALA A 67 -29.27 -4.38 -10.68
CA ALA A 67 -27.87 -4.36 -10.27
C ALA A 67 -27.06 -3.35 -11.08
N MET A 68 -27.30 -3.25 -12.39
CA MET A 68 -26.64 -2.29 -13.27
C MET A 68 -27.02 -0.85 -12.90
N LYS A 69 -28.31 -0.56 -12.69
CA LYS A 69 -28.76 0.75 -12.20
C LYS A 69 -28.07 1.17 -10.92
N ARG A 70 -27.88 0.23 -9.97
CA ARG A 70 -27.10 0.47 -8.75
C ARG A 70 -25.62 0.69 -9.05
N ALA A 71 -25.03 -0.12 -9.93
CA ALA A 71 -23.61 -0.09 -10.27
C ALA A 71 -23.16 1.21 -10.95
N LEU A 72 -24.07 1.86 -11.67
CA LEU A 72 -23.83 3.13 -12.36
C LEU A 72 -24.18 4.36 -11.52
N GLN A 73 -24.75 4.17 -10.32
CA GLN A 73 -25.19 5.25 -9.44
C GLN A 73 -24.12 5.61 -8.39
N TYR A 74 -24.24 6.81 -7.83
CA TYR A 74 -23.52 7.22 -6.64
C TYR A 74 -23.69 6.22 -5.48
N SER A 75 -22.61 5.99 -4.74
CA SER A 75 -22.60 5.16 -3.51
C SER A 75 -21.93 5.87 -2.34
N ALA A 76 -21.83 5.19 -1.20
CA ALA A 76 -21.24 5.76 0.01
C ALA A 76 -19.73 6.00 -0.15
N SER A 77 -19.23 7.10 0.40
CA SER A 77 -17.84 7.56 0.22
C SER A 77 -16.79 6.62 0.75
N ASN A 78 -17.10 5.90 1.83
CA ASN A 78 -16.21 4.90 2.42
C ASN A 78 -16.30 3.53 1.72
N GLY A 79 -17.21 3.35 0.77
CA GLY A 79 -17.40 2.11 0.02
C GLY A 79 -18.77 1.46 0.22
N ILE A 80 -19.10 0.49 -0.63
CA ILE A 80 -20.39 -0.22 -0.52
C ILE A 80 -20.44 -1.12 0.73
N PRO A 81 -21.59 -1.21 1.43
CA PRO A 81 -21.67 -1.88 2.74
C PRO A 81 -21.24 -3.35 2.73
N GLU A 82 -21.60 -4.10 1.69
CA GLU A 82 -21.27 -5.52 1.58
C GLU A 82 -19.75 -5.75 1.42
N LEU A 83 -19.06 -4.91 0.65
CA LEU A 83 -17.61 -5.01 0.46
C LEU A 83 -16.87 -4.61 1.74
N LEU A 84 -17.31 -3.53 2.39
CA LEU A 84 -16.77 -3.10 3.68
C LEU A 84 -16.93 -4.18 4.76
N THR A 85 -18.09 -4.82 4.83
CA THR A 85 -18.34 -5.90 5.80
C THR A 85 -17.41 -7.09 5.54
N TRP A 86 -17.31 -7.53 4.29
CA TRP A 86 -16.42 -8.63 3.92
C TRP A 86 -14.96 -8.34 4.27
N MET A 87 -14.46 -7.15 3.92
CA MET A 87 -13.07 -6.77 4.20
C MET A 87 -12.82 -6.56 5.69
N LYS A 88 -13.78 -6.02 6.46
CA LYS A 88 -13.67 -5.92 7.92
C LYS A 88 -13.53 -7.29 8.57
N ASN A 89 -14.25 -8.29 8.08
CA ASN A 89 -14.10 -9.66 8.56
C ASN A 89 -12.73 -10.23 8.17
N LEU A 90 -12.29 -10.04 6.92
CA LEU A 90 -10.96 -10.45 6.48
C LEU A 90 -9.85 -9.84 7.37
N GLN A 91 -9.90 -8.54 7.67
CA GLN A 91 -8.91 -7.89 8.53
C GLN A 91 -8.91 -8.48 9.95
N LYS A 92 -10.08 -8.82 10.51
CA LYS A 92 -10.18 -9.47 11.82
C LYS A 92 -9.58 -10.87 11.80
N ASP A 93 -9.91 -11.66 10.78
CA ASP A 93 -9.47 -13.05 10.70
C ASP A 93 -7.97 -13.17 10.38
N LEU A 94 -7.41 -12.23 9.60
CA LEU A 94 -5.98 -12.21 9.27
C LEU A 94 -5.08 -11.56 10.31
N HIS A 95 -5.58 -10.56 11.04
CA HIS A 95 -4.74 -9.71 11.89
C HIS A 95 -5.16 -9.67 13.35
N ASP A 96 -6.38 -10.10 13.70
CA ASP A 96 -6.94 -9.99 15.06
C ASP A 96 -6.58 -8.66 15.77
N PRO A 97 -6.89 -7.51 15.17
CA PRO A 97 -6.40 -6.23 15.68
C PRO A 97 -7.02 -5.93 17.05
N PRO A 98 -6.22 -5.56 18.06
CA PRO A 98 -6.74 -5.23 19.41
C PRO A 98 -7.81 -4.13 19.40
N THR A 99 -7.76 -3.25 18.38
CA THR A 99 -8.68 -2.12 18.20
C THR A 99 -10.06 -2.50 17.64
N ALA A 100 -10.28 -3.75 17.21
CA ALA A 100 -11.57 -4.18 16.64
C ALA A 100 -12.74 -4.08 17.63
N SER A 101 -12.47 -4.28 18.93
CA SER A 101 -13.45 -4.28 20.01
C SER A 101 -13.61 -2.94 20.73
N TYR A 102 -12.81 -1.92 20.37
CA TYR A 102 -12.85 -0.63 21.04
C TYR A 102 -14.10 0.17 20.66
N ALA A 103 -14.45 1.15 21.49
CA ALA A 103 -15.50 2.12 21.15
C ALA A 103 -15.03 3.05 20.00
N PRO A 104 -15.94 3.50 19.11
CA PRO A 104 -15.64 4.39 17.99
C PRO A 104 -14.76 5.60 18.36
N GLU A 105 -15.16 6.35 19.39
CA GLU A 105 -14.47 7.54 19.91
C GLU A 105 -13.09 7.22 20.52
N ASN A 106 -12.90 5.97 20.94
CA ASN A 106 -11.66 5.47 21.50
C ASN A 106 -10.77 4.80 20.46
N GLY A 107 -10.98 5.06 19.17
CA GLY A 107 -10.12 4.59 18.07
C GLY A 107 -10.39 3.14 17.66
N GLN A 108 -11.66 2.74 17.63
CA GLN A 108 -12.07 1.47 17.01
C GLN A 108 -11.48 1.32 15.60
N MET A 109 -11.10 0.10 15.23
CA MET A 109 -10.75 -0.23 13.84
C MET A 109 -11.90 0.15 12.91
N ASP A 110 -11.61 1.03 11.95
CA ASP A 110 -12.52 1.35 10.85
C ASP A 110 -11.80 1.21 9.51
N MET A 111 -12.57 1.26 8.43
CA MET A 111 -12.06 1.05 7.08
C MET A 111 -12.71 1.98 6.06
N CYS A 112 -11.95 2.31 5.03
CA CYS A 112 -12.43 3.07 3.87
C CYS A 112 -11.89 2.42 2.59
N VAL A 113 -12.78 2.09 1.66
CA VAL A 113 -12.40 1.75 0.29
C VAL A 113 -11.86 2.98 -0.40
N THR A 114 -10.77 2.83 -1.14
CA THR A 114 -10.10 3.89 -1.88
C THR A 114 -9.92 3.49 -3.34
N THR A 115 -9.68 4.48 -4.20
CA THR A 115 -9.44 4.33 -5.64
C THR A 115 -8.00 3.83 -5.87
N GLY A 116 -7.72 2.63 -5.35
CA GLY A 116 -6.39 2.06 -5.15
C GLY A 116 -5.76 2.53 -3.84
N SER A 117 -4.80 1.74 -3.31
CA SER A 117 -4.14 2.04 -2.03
C SER A 117 -3.42 3.40 -2.03
N GLN A 118 -2.82 3.78 -3.16
CA GLN A 118 -2.11 5.05 -3.31
C GLN A 118 -3.00 6.28 -3.07
N GLU A 119 -4.29 6.25 -3.44
CA GLU A 119 -5.20 7.36 -3.12
C GLU A 119 -5.35 7.51 -1.60
N GLY A 120 -5.57 6.40 -0.90
CA GLY A 120 -5.63 6.37 0.55
C GLY A 120 -4.36 6.90 1.19
N LEU A 121 -3.21 6.40 0.73
CA LEU A 121 -1.89 6.80 1.22
C LEU A 121 -1.64 8.32 1.03
N CYS A 122 -1.93 8.88 -0.15
CA CYS A 122 -1.80 10.32 -0.39
C CYS A 122 -2.68 11.13 0.57
N LYS A 123 -3.95 10.72 0.77
CA LYS A 123 -4.87 11.40 1.68
C LYS A 123 -4.44 11.31 3.13
N VAL A 124 -3.79 10.22 3.52
CA VAL A 124 -3.18 10.05 4.84
C VAL A 124 -2.00 11.01 5.00
N PHE A 125 -1.12 11.17 4.00
CA PHE A 125 -0.04 12.16 4.08
C PHE A 125 -0.57 13.60 4.18
N GLU A 126 -1.50 14.00 3.32
CA GLU A 126 -2.13 15.34 3.35
C GLU A 126 -2.90 15.61 4.65
N MET A 127 -3.41 14.55 5.28
CA MET A 127 -4.06 14.62 6.59
C MET A 127 -3.08 14.95 7.71
N LEU A 128 -1.84 14.47 7.61
CA LEU A 128 -0.91 14.37 8.74
C LEU A 128 0.31 15.29 8.65
N VAL A 129 0.69 15.71 7.45
CA VAL A 129 1.96 16.39 7.19
C VAL A 129 1.75 17.87 6.91
N ASN A 130 2.37 18.73 7.72
CA ASN A 130 2.54 20.15 7.41
C ASN A 130 3.95 20.40 6.82
N PRO A 131 4.13 21.49 6.07
CA PRO A 131 5.47 21.93 5.68
C PRO A 131 6.39 22.08 6.89
N GLY A 132 7.60 21.54 6.80
CA GLY A 132 8.60 21.52 7.86
C GLY A 132 8.50 20.36 8.85
N ASP A 133 7.42 19.56 8.83
CA ASP A 133 7.32 18.36 9.68
C ASP A 133 8.38 17.32 9.30
N ASN A 134 8.88 16.58 10.29
CA ASN A 134 9.81 15.47 10.07
C ASN A 134 9.03 14.15 9.84
N VAL A 135 9.36 13.43 8.77
CA VAL A 135 8.77 12.13 8.42
C VAL A 135 9.86 11.09 8.27
N LEU A 136 9.75 9.98 9.00
CA LEU A 136 10.68 8.86 8.93
C LEU A 136 10.22 7.85 7.88
N LEU A 137 11.16 7.27 7.13
CA LEU A 137 10.87 6.22 6.14
C LEU A 137 12.05 5.27 5.91
N ASP A 138 11.75 4.07 5.39
CA ASP A 138 12.76 3.14 4.87
C ASP A 138 13.64 3.79 3.79
N ALA A 139 14.92 3.44 3.73
CA ALA A 139 15.81 3.87 2.65
C ALA A 139 16.53 2.67 2.03
N PRO A 140 16.36 2.38 0.72
CA PRO A 140 15.52 3.06 -0.27
C PRO A 140 14.00 2.80 -0.08
N THR A 141 13.14 3.57 -0.76
CA THR A 141 11.68 3.41 -0.70
C THR A 141 10.98 3.60 -2.05
N TYR A 142 9.66 3.42 -2.08
CA TYR A 142 8.87 3.55 -3.29
C TYR A 142 8.88 4.99 -3.82
N SER A 143 9.28 5.15 -5.07
CA SER A 143 9.35 6.46 -5.73
C SER A 143 8.01 7.21 -5.78
N GLY A 144 6.88 6.50 -5.83
CA GLY A 144 5.56 7.14 -5.77
C GLY A 144 5.27 7.76 -4.39
N THR A 145 5.79 7.17 -3.32
CA THR A 145 5.71 7.75 -1.97
C THR A 145 6.57 9.01 -1.86
N LEU A 146 7.80 8.98 -2.40
CA LEU A 146 8.64 10.17 -2.46
C LEU A 146 7.97 11.30 -3.25
N ALA A 147 7.40 10.99 -4.42
CA ALA A 147 6.67 11.95 -5.24
C ALA A 147 5.42 12.51 -4.55
N ALA A 148 4.78 11.75 -3.65
CA ALA A 148 3.64 12.22 -2.88
C ALA A 148 4.04 13.12 -1.68
N LEU A 149 5.17 12.82 -1.03
CA LEU A 149 5.63 13.53 0.17
C LEU A 149 6.44 14.79 -0.12
N GLN A 150 7.28 14.79 -1.17
CA GLN A 150 8.14 15.93 -1.51
C GLN A 150 7.37 17.25 -1.67
N PRO A 151 6.22 17.31 -2.38
CA PRO A 151 5.45 18.55 -2.54
C PRO A 151 4.80 19.05 -1.25
N LEU A 152 4.68 18.20 -0.21
CA LEU A 152 4.14 18.61 1.09
C LEU A 152 5.15 19.42 1.92
N GLY A 153 6.41 19.51 1.47
CA GLY A 153 7.44 20.34 2.10
C GLY A 153 7.93 19.79 3.44
N CYS A 154 7.78 18.49 3.69
CA CYS A 154 8.31 17.82 4.88
C CYS A 154 9.79 17.49 4.75
N ASN A 155 10.46 17.32 5.88
CA ASN A 155 11.82 16.81 5.94
C ASN A 155 11.76 15.28 6.00
N LEU A 156 12.13 14.63 4.90
CA LEU A 156 12.23 13.19 4.84
C LEU A 156 13.53 12.74 5.49
N ILE A 157 13.42 11.90 6.52
CA ILE A 157 14.54 11.38 7.28
C ILE A 157 14.66 9.88 7.01
N ASN A 158 15.77 9.50 6.38
CA ASN A 158 16.09 8.11 6.08
C ASN A 158 16.32 7.30 7.36
N VAL A 159 15.70 6.13 7.40
CA VAL A 159 16.06 5.05 8.33
C VAL A 159 16.67 3.92 7.50
N PRO A 160 17.95 3.55 7.74
CA PRO A 160 18.59 2.45 7.03
C PRO A 160 17.81 1.13 7.12
N SER A 161 17.78 0.40 6.02
CA SER A 161 17.17 -0.92 5.89
C SER A 161 18.18 -1.93 5.35
N ASP A 162 18.03 -3.21 5.72
CA ASP A 162 18.82 -4.33 5.20
C ASP A 162 17.90 -5.42 4.62
N GLN A 163 18.39 -6.65 4.43
CA GLN A 163 17.59 -7.77 3.91
C GLN A 163 16.37 -8.14 4.78
N HIS A 164 16.31 -7.62 6.01
CA HIS A 164 15.23 -7.80 6.97
C HIS A 164 14.43 -6.49 7.20
N GLY A 165 14.42 -5.58 6.21
CA GLY A 165 13.70 -4.31 6.26
C GLY A 165 14.39 -3.28 7.16
N MET A 166 13.64 -2.29 7.65
CA MET A 166 14.13 -1.24 8.56
C MET A 166 14.95 -1.80 9.72
N ILE A 167 16.07 -1.16 10.06
CA ILE A 167 16.94 -1.56 11.16
C ILE A 167 16.51 -0.79 12.44
N PRO A 168 15.96 -1.45 13.48
CA PRO A 168 15.44 -0.76 14.66
C PRO A 168 16.51 0.00 15.45
N ALA A 169 17.75 -0.51 15.48
CA ALA A 169 18.88 0.18 16.10
C ALA A 169 19.17 1.53 15.43
N ALA A 170 19.08 1.59 14.10
CA ALA A 170 19.27 2.83 13.34
C ALA A 170 18.08 3.78 13.53
N LEU A 171 16.85 3.26 13.60
CA LEU A 171 15.67 4.06 13.97
C LEU A 171 15.85 4.70 15.35
N LYS A 172 16.31 3.93 16.34
CA LYS A 172 16.59 4.42 17.70
C LYS A 172 17.68 5.49 17.70
N GLU A 173 18.75 5.31 16.93
CA GLU A 173 19.81 6.31 16.79
C GLU A 173 19.27 7.61 16.20
N VAL A 174 18.49 7.55 15.12
CA VAL A 174 17.85 8.72 14.52
C VAL A 174 16.96 9.44 15.53
N LEU A 175 16.13 8.68 16.28
CA LEU A 175 15.21 9.22 17.29
C LEU A 175 15.90 9.82 18.51
N SER A 176 17.14 9.41 18.83
CA SER A 176 17.89 9.90 20.01
C SER A 176 18.16 11.41 20.00
N ARG A 177 17.92 12.09 18.88
CA ARG A 177 17.99 13.55 18.73
C ARG A 177 16.87 14.30 19.48
N TRP A 178 15.84 13.59 19.93
CA TRP A 178 14.69 14.13 20.65
C TRP A 178 14.54 13.46 22.02
N ASP A 179 14.06 14.22 23.00
CA ASP A 179 13.64 13.66 24.29
C ASP A 179 12.18 13.18 24.19
N PRO A 180 11.90 11.88 24.45
CA PRO A 180 10.54 11.33 24.47
C PRO A 180 9.54 12.10 25.34
N SER A 181 9.98 12.69 26.46
CA SER A 181 9.10 13.43 27.37
C SER A 181 8.65 14.78 26.81
N GLU A 182 9.33 15.26 25.77
CA GLU A 182 9.15 16.58 25.18
C GLU A 182 8.36 16.53 23.86
N VAL A 183 8.04 15.35 23.33
CA VAL A 183 7.40 15.17 22.01
C VAL A 183 6.01 15.82 21.90
N HIS A 184 5.36 16.08 23.04
CA HIS A 184 4.06 16.73 23.09
C HIS A 184 4.13 18.26 23.17
N LYS A 185 5.32 18.85 23.34
CA LYS A 185 5.45 20.31 23.38
C LYS A 185 5.20 20.91 21.99
N PRO A 186 4.53 22.08 21.89
CA PRO A 186 4.28 22.75 20.61
C PRO A 186 5.55 23.08 19.82
N SER A 187 6.68 23.28 20.49
CA SER A 187 7.99 23.55 19.88
C SER A 187 8.75 22.29 19.45
N SER A 188 8.24 21.10 19.74
CA SER A 188 8.92 19.85 19.41
C SER A 188 8.93 19.61 17.91
N THR A 189 10.10 19.30 17.38
CA THR A 189 10.31 18.88 15.99
C THR A 189 10.37 17.36 15.86
N ALA A 190 10.04 16.60 16.90
CA ALA A 190 10.08 15.15 16.86
C ALA A 190 9.19 14.63 15.70
N PRO A 191 9.66 13.63 14.93
CA PRO A 191 8.85 13.05 13.87
C PRO A 191 7.54 12.50 14.44
N LYS A 192 6.44 12.72 13.73
CA LYS A 192 5.11 12.23 14.14
C LYS A 192 4.67 11.00 13.37
N ILE A 193 5.39 10.67 12.28
CA ILE A 193 5.00 9.68 11.29
C ILE A 193 6.22 8.86 10.91
N LEU A 194 6.03 7.54 10.92
CA LEU A 194 6.92 6.55 10.31
C LEU A 194 6.18 5.89 9.15
N TYR A 195 6.71 5.95 7.94
CA TYR A 195 6.20 5.20 6.78
C TYR A 195 7.09 3.98 6.52
N THR A 196 6.49 2.83 6.24
CA THR A 196 7.23 1.63 5.86
C THR A 196 6.45 0.74 4.91
N ILE A 197 7.17 0.00 4.07
CA ILE A 197 6.64 -1.11 3.27
C ILE A 197 7.15 -2.42 3.90
N PRO A 198 6.40 -3.04 4.83
CA PRO A 198 6.95 -4.07 5.71
C PRO A 198 7.16 -5.41 5.02
N ASN A 199 6.55 -5.65 3.86
CA ASN A 199 6.68 -6.89 3.10
C ASN A 199 7.11 -6.60 1.67
N GLY A 200 8.16 -7.27 1.19
CA GLY A 200 8.58 -7.18 -0.21
C GLY A 200 8.86 -5.74 -0.65
N GLY A 201 9.48 -4.94 0.23
CA GLY A 201 9.64 -3.50 0.11
C GLY A 201 10.08 -3.09 -1.28
N ASN A 202 9.40 -2.13 -1.91
CA ASN A 202 9.81 -1.64 -3.23
C ASN A 202 10.83 -0.51 -3.03
N PRO A 203 12.12 -0.69 -3.41
CA PRO A 203 12.61 -1.65 -4.42
C PRO A 203 13.31 -2.92 -3.89
N THR A 204 13.62 -3.00 -2.61
CA THR A 204 14.56 -3.98 -2.01
C THR A 204 14.14 -5.44 -2.08
N GLY A 205 12.83 -5.72 -2.12
CA GLY A 205 12.27 -7.06 -1.91
C GLY A 205 12.36 -7.56 -0.46
N ALA A 206 12.84 -6.73 0.47
CA ALA A 206 13.03 -7.10 1.87
C ALA A 206 11.70 -7.09 2.64
N SER A 207 11.58 -7.98 3.63
CA SER A 207 10.46 -8.01 4.57
C SER A 207 10.97 -7.84 6.00
N MET A 208 10.28 -7.02 6.79
CA MET A 208 10.57 -6.83 8.20
C MET A 208 10.17 -8.07 9.01
N THR A 209 11.08 -8.56 9.86
CA THR A 209 10.77 -9.67 10.76
C THR A 209 9.80 -9.26 11.85
N ALA A 210 9.09 -10.24 12.44
CA ALA A 210 8.17 -9.99 13.56
C ALA A 210 8.87 -9.27 14.74
N GLN A 211 10.09 -9.69 15.08
CA GLN A 211 10.89 -9.06 16.14
C GLN A 211 11.17 -7.58 15.82
N ARG A 212 11.59 -7.28 14.59
CA ARG A 212 11.86 -5.88 14.20
C ARG A 212 10.60 -5.03 14.22
N LYS A 213 9.44 -5.58 13.81
CA LYS A 213 8.15 -4.88 13.91
C LYS A 213 7.82 -4.55 15.37
N GLN A 214 8.06 -5.47 16.32
CA GLN A 214 7.86 -5.19 17.74
C GLN A 214 8.79 -4.08 18.25
N GLU A 215 10.08 -4.12 17.92
CA GLU A 215 11.05 -3.09 18.32
C GLU A 215 10.69 -1.71 17.73
N VAL A 216 10.29 -1.66 16.46
CA VAL A 216 9.81 -0.43 15.80
C VAL A 216 8.52 0.08 16.43
N TYR A 217 7.58 -0.82 16.76
CA TYR A 217 6.34 -0.46 17.43
C TYR A 217 6.64 0.19 18.78
N GLU A 218 7.47 -0.42 19.62
CA GLU A 218 7.84 0.16 20.93
C GLU A 218 8.53 1.53 20.80
N LEU A 219 9.38 1.73 19.80
CA LEU A 219 9.95 3.06 19.51
C LEU A 219 8.86 4.06 19.09
N ALA A 220 7.90 3.66 18.27
CA ALA A 220 6.76 4.50 17.93
C ALA A 220 5.90 4.83 19.17
N ARG A 221 5.77 3.92 20.13
CA ARG A 221 5.11 4.20 21.41
C ARG A 221 5.88 5.22 22.23
N GLN A 222 7.18 5.00 22.40
CA GLN A 222 8.06 5.85 23.20
C GLN A 222 8.07 7.30 22.70
N TYR A 223 8.11 7.51 21.37
CA TYR A 223 8.19 8.85 20.77
C TYR A 223 6.83 9.40 20.29
N ASP A 224 5.73 8.72 20.63
CA ASP A 224 4.36 9.03 20.21
C ASP A 224 4.24 9.29 18.69
N MET A 225 4.58 8.29 17.88
CA MET A 225 4.46 8.33 16.43
C MET A 225 3.30 7.48 15.92
N LEU A 226 2.69 7.90 14.81
CA LEU A 226 1.88 7.01 13.98
C LEU A 226 2.79 6.20 13.06
N ILE A 227 2.42 4.96 12.77
CA ILE A 227 3.05 4.14 11.74
C ILE A 227 2.05 4.00 10.58
N ILE A 228 2.50 4.39 9.39
CA ILE A 228 1.81 4.15 8.13
C ILE A 228 2.39 2.85 7.55
N GLU A 229 1.62 1.77 7.67
CA GLU A 229 1.96 0.44 7.17
C GLU A 229 1.42 0.30 5.74
N ASP A 230 2.25 0.57 4.73
CA ASP A 230 1.87 0.42 3.31
C ASP A 230 2.22 -0.96 2.80
N ASP A 231 1.23 -1.84 2.68
CA ASP A 231 1.47 -3.28 2.52
C ASP A 231 0.79 -3.88 1.28
N PRO A 232 1.06 -3.33 0.07
CA PRO A 232 0.46 -3.82 -1.17
C PRO A 232 0.95 -5.23 -1.58
N TYR A 233 1.95 -5.76 -0.87
CA TYR A 233 2.57 -7.06 -1.10
C TYR A 233 2.30 -8.07 0.03
N PHE A 234 1.42 -7.78 0.98
CA PHE A 234 1.09 -8.69 2.09
C PHE A 234 0.75 -10.12 1.61
N PHE A 235 -0.12 -10.21 0.61
CA PHE A 235 -0.56 -11.47 -0.01
C PHE A 235 0.45 -12.05 -1.02
N LEU A 236 1.64 -11.46 -1.15
CA LEU A 236 2.74 -11.96 -1.97
C LEU A 236 3.95 -12.34 -1.12
N GLN A 237 3.74 -12.72 0.14
CA GLN A 237 4.74 -13.40 0.97
C GLN A 237 4.88 -14.86 0.53
N PHE A 238 6.10 -15.29 0.23
CA PHE A 238 6.32 -16.61 -0.36
C PHE A 238 6.27 -17.75 0.65
N ASP A 239 6.59 -17.49 1.90
CA ASP A 239 6.71 -18.51 2.93
C ASP A 239 5.63 -18.33 4.01
N LYS A 240 5.16 -19.45 4.56
CA LYS A 240 4.23 -19.50 5.68
C LYS A 240 4.96 -19.89 6.98
N PRO A 241 4.45 -19.47 8.17
CA PRO A 241 3.34 -18.54 8.34
C PRO A 241 3.70 -17.12 7.88
N TRP A 242 2.72 -16.36 7.41
CA TRP A 242 2.94 -14.94 7.06
C TRP A 242 3.32 -14.15 8.31
N ALA A 243 4.17 -13.14 8.14
CA ALA A 243 4.63 -12.31 9.25
C ALA A 243 3.45 -11.52 9.86
N PRO A 244 3.35 -11.43 11.20
CA PRO A 244 2.41 -10.54 11.86
C PRO A 244 2.53 -9.10 11.35
N THR A 245 1.43 -8.36 11.31
CA THR A 245 1.39 -6.97 10.86
C THR A 245 1.61 -6.02 12.02
N PHE A 246 1.92 -4.75 11.72
CA PHE A 246 1.84 -3.73 12.77
C PHE A 246 0.40 -3.61 13.29
N LEU A 247 -0.59 -3.73 12.41
CA LEU A 247 -2.01 -3.71 12.77
C LEU A 247 -2.37 -4.79 13.82
N SER A 248 -1.81 -6.00 13.71
CA SER A 248 -2.09 -7.10 14.67
C SER A 248 -1.54 -6.85 16.08
N MET A 249 -0.59 -5.92 16.23
CA MET A 249 -0.02 -5.55 17.54
C MET A 249 -0.44 -4.15 18.01
N ASP A 250 -1.43 -3.54 17.34
CA ASP A 250 -1.79 -2.14 17.59
C ASP A 250 -2.66 -1.93 18.84
N VAL A 251 -2.08 -2.07 20.03
CA VAL A 251 -2.76 -1.81 21.30
C VAL A 251 -3.00 -0.32 21.56
N ASP A 252 -2.20 0.56 20.96
CA ASP A 252 -2.25 2.00 21.20
C ASP A 252 -3.13 2.78 20.21
N ARG A 253 -3.55 2.13 19.11
CA ARG A 253 -4.32 2.71 17.99
C ARG A 253 -3.48 3.70 17.17
N ARG A 254 -2.26 3.31 16.81
CA ARG A 254 -1.28 4.15 16.10
C ARG A 254 -0.96 3.68 14.69
N ILE A 255 -1.62 2.63 14.20
CA ILE A 255 -1.36 2.07 12.87
C ILE A 255 -2.41 2.54 11.87
N ILE A 256 -1.94 3.13 10.76
CA ILE A 256 -2.75 3.33 9.56
C ILE A 256 -2.20 2.40 8.50
N ARG A 257 -2.95 1.35 8.18
CA ARG A 257 -2.56 0.35 7.19
C ARG A 257 -3.20 0.65 5.85
N THR A 258 -2.44 0.52 4.76
CA THR A 258 -2.97 0.53 3.40
C THR A 258 -2.79 -0.83 2.73
N ASP A 259 -3.89 -1.37 2.21
CA ASP A 259 -3.93 -2.64 1.52
C ASP A 259 -4.39 -2.44 0.07
N SER A 260 -4.02 -3.40 -0.79
CA SER A 260 -4.25 -3.29 -2.23
C SER A 260 -4.63 -4.62 -2.86
N PHE A 261 -5.69 -4.61 -3.66
CA PHE A 261 -6.00 -5.73 -4.56
C PHE A 261 -5.24 -5.64 -5.89
N SER A 262 -4.37 -4.64 -6.06
CA SER A 262 -3.70 -4.36 -7.34
C SER A 262 -2.76 -5.46 -7.82
N LYS A 263 -2.23 -6.28 -6.90
CA LYS A 263 -1.21 -7.30 -7.20
C LYS A 263 -1.76 -8.72 -7.22
N ILE A 264 -2.98 -8.91 -6.72
CA ILE A 264 -3.61 -10.23 -6.59
C ILE A 264 -4.96 -10.36 -7.34
N LEU A 265 -5.68 -9.25 -7.58
CA LEU A 265 -6.92 -9.27 -8.36
C LEU A 265 -6.81 -8.41 -9.61
N SER A 266 -6.67 -7.09 -9.47
CA SER A 266 -6.54 -6.19 -10.60
C SER A 266 -6.05 -4.80 -10.19
N SER A 267 -4.96 -4.35 -10.83
CA SER A 267 -4.47 -2.98 -10.71
C SER A 267 -5.35 -1.97 -11.46
N GLY A 268 -6.04 -2.40 -12.52
CA GLY A 268 -6.85 -1.54 -13.39
C GLY A 268 -8.21 -1.17 -12.81
N LEU A 269 -8.77 -2.00 -11.91
CA LEU A 269 -10.04 -1.70 -11.24
C LEU A 269 -9.95 -0.63 -10.18
N ARG A 270 -8.73 -0.25 -9.78
CA ARG A 270 -8.47 0.81 -8.79
C ARG A 270 -9.22 0.57 -7.48
N ILE A 271 -9.12 -0.64 -6.91
CA ILE A 271 -9.62 -0.93 -5.56
C ILE A 271 -8.45 -1.14 -4.59
N GLY A 272 -8.42 -0.33 -3.54
CA GLY A 272 -7.60 -0.54 -2.35
C GLY A 272 -8.40 -0.12 -1.12
N PHE A 273 -7.79 -0.16 0.06
CA PHE A 273 -8.45 0.29 1.27
C PHE A 273 -7.45 0.74 2.34
N VAL A 274 -7.94 1.62 3.21
CA VAL A 274 -7.26 2.07 4.43
C VAL A 274 -7.93 1.37 5.61
N THR A 275 -7.14 0.84 6.53
CA THR A 275 -7.57 0.33 7.83
C THR A 275 -6.86 1.10 8.94
N GLY A 276 -7.57 1.56 9.97
CA GLY A 276 -6.94 2.28 11.07
C GLY A 276 -7.94 2.81 12.10
N PRO A 277 -7.50 3.67 13.03
CA PRO A 277 -8.38 4.24 14.03
C PRO A 277 -9.45 5.11 13.40
N LYS A 278 -10.70 4.89 13.81
CA LYS A 278 -11.85 5.60 13.27
C LYS A 278 -11.67 7.13 13.15
N PRO A 279 -11.16 7.86 14.17
CA PRO A 279 -11.00 9.32 14.05
C PRO A 279 -10.10 9.76 12.89
N LEU A 280 -9.14 8.93 12.48
CA LEU A 280 -8.24 9.19 11.36
C LEU A 280 -8.87 8.75 10.03
N VAL A 281 -9.50 7.57 10.00
CA VAL A 281 -10.24 7.08 8.82
C VAL A 281 -11.35 8.05 8.42
N ASP A 282 -12.07 8.61 9.38
CA ASP A 282 -13.13 9.60 9.12
C ASP A 282 -12.58 10.85 8.42
N ARG A 283 -11.34 11.28 8.71
CA ARG A 283 -10.70 12.41 7.98
C ARG A 283 -10.44 12.06 6.51
N VAL A 284 -10.01 10.82 6.24
CA VAL A 284 -9.80 10.32 4.87
C VAL A 284 -11.12 10.31 4.10
N VAL A 285 -12.20 9.82 4.73
CA VAL A 285 -13.56 9.81 4.14
C VAL A 285 -14.03 11.23 3.82
N LEU A 286 -13.84 12.18 4.74
CA LEU A 286 -14.19 13.59 4.51
C LEU A 286 -13.38 14.22 3.37
N HIS A 287 -12.13 13.79 3.17
CA HIS A 287 -11.37 14.21 2.01
C HIS A 287 -11.94 13.60 0.72
N ILE A 288 -12.25 12.30 0.70
CA ILE A 288 -12.86 11.62 -0.46
C ILE A 288 -14.18 12.28 -0.87
N GLN A 289 -15.03 12.65 0.09
CA GLN A 289 -16.30 13.34 -0.16
C GLN A 289 -16.17 14.63 -0.97
N ALA A 290 -15.02 15.30 -0.87
CA ALA A 290 -14.72 16.54 -1.58
C ALA A 290 -13.84 16.35 -2.83
N SER A 291 -13.42 15.12 -3.14
CA SER A 291 -12.61 14.83 -4.34
C SER A 291 -13.30 13.82 -5.27
N THR A 292 -13.13 12.54 -5.00
CA THR A 292 -13.53 11.42 -5.86
C THR A 292 -14.96 10.98 -5.57
N MET A 293 -15.56 11.49 -4.49
CA MET A 293 -16.86 11.13 -3.91
C MET A 293 -16.89 9.70 -3.38
N HIS A 294 -16.54 8.70 -4.18
CA HIS A 294 -16.38 7.30 -3.81
C HIS A 294 -15.63 6.56 -4.92
N THR A 295 -15.04 5.40 -4.61
CA THR A 295 -14.52 4.48 -5.63
C THR A 295 -15.66 3.98 -6.52
N SER A 296 -15.40 3.68 -7.80
CA SER A 296 -16.44 3.26 -8.76
C SER A 296 -17.33 2.14 -8.22
N THR A 297 -18.63 2.41 -8.11
CA THR A 297 -19.63 1.47 -7.57
C THR A 297 -19.64 0.16 -8.37
N PHE A 298 -19.54 0.25 -9.70
CA PHE A 298 -19.44 -0.92 -10.58
C PHE A 298 -18.25 -1.82 -10.24
N THR A 299 -17.06 -1.23 -10.10
CA THR A 299 -15.85 -2.01 -9.76
C THR A 299 -15.92 -2.61 -8.37
N GLN A 300 -16.47 -1.88 -7.39
CA GLN A 300 -16.69 -2.39 -6.04
C GLN A 300 -17.68 -3.55 -6.02
N LEU A 301 -18.78 -3.47 -6.76
CA LEU A 301 -19.76 -4.56 -6.86
C LEU A 301 -19.17 -5.80 -7.53
N MET A 302 -18.36 -5.62 -8.58
CA MET A 302 -17.70 -6.75 -9.24
C MET A 302 -16.74 -7.47 -8.30
N VAL A 303 -15.91 -6.72 -7.58
CA VAL A 303 -15.00 -7.30 -6.56
C VAL A 303 -15.80 -7.90 -5.41
N SER A 304 -16.85 -7.24 -4.94
CA SER A 304 -17.70 -7.74 -3.86
C SER A 304 -18.37 -9.07 -4.23
N GLN A 305 -19.04 -9.15 -5.38
CA GLN A 305 -19.67 -10.40 -5.84
C GLN A 305 -18.64 -11.53 -5.98
N LEU A 306 -17.45 -11.23 -6.52
CA LEU A 306 -16.35 -12.20 -6.59
C LEU A 306 -15.98 -12.71 -5.20
N LEU A 307 -15.64 -11.81 -4.28
CA LEU A 307 -15.18 -12.16 -2.94
C LEU A 307 -16.24 -12.90 -2.10
N HIS A 308 -17.52 -12.55 -2.26
CA HIS A 308 -18.61 -13.28 -1.61
C HIS A 308 -18.83 -14.66 -2.23
N SER A 309 -18.68 -14.80 -3.55
CA SER A 309 -18.79 -16.09 -4.25
C SER A 309 -17.68 -17.07 -3.85
N TRP A 310 -16.48 -16.56 -3.61
CA TRP A 310 -15.34 -17.34 -3.12
C TRP A 310 -15.40 -17.61 -1.62
N GLY A 311 -16.01 -16.72 -0.85
CA GLY A 311 -15.78 -16.65 0.59
C GLY A 311 -14.31 -16.32 0.91
N GLN A 312 -13.98 -16.26 2.20
CA GLN A 312 -12.59 -16.04 2.60
C GLN A 312 -11.68 -17.21 2.22
N GLU A 313 -12.18 -18.43 2.35
CA GLU A 313 -11.44 -19.65 2.00
C GLU A 313 -11.06 -19.66 0.51
N GLY A 314 -12.02 -19.39 -0.39
CA GLY A 314 -11.71 -19.31 -1.83
C GLY A 314 -10.80 -18.15 -2.19
N PHE A 315 -10.89 -17.02 -1.47
CA PHE A 315 -9.95 -15.91 -1.62
C PHE A 315 -8.52 -16.30 -1.22
N LEU A 316 -8.35 -16.97 -0.08
CA LEU A 316 -7.04 -17.47 0.35
C LEU A 316 -6.52 -18.56 -0.60
N GLN A 317 -7.36 -19.44 -1.12
CA GLN A 317 -6.97 -20.41 -2.16
C GLN A 317 -6.49 -19.72 -3.45
N HIS A 318 -7.14 -18.64 -3.87
CA HIS A 318 -6.67 -17.82 -4.99
C HIS A 318 -5.32 -17.17 -4.72
N ILE A 319 -5.01 -16.80 -3.47
CA ILE A 319 -3.70 -16.25 -3.11
C ILE A 319 -2.63 -17.34 -3.05
N GLU A 320 -2.89 -18.42 -2.31
CA GLU A 320 -1.90 -19.40 -1.85
C GLU A 320 -1.68 -20.57 -2.81
N GLY A 321 -2.73 -20.96 -3.54
CA GLY A 321 -2.70 -22.15 -4.39
C GLY A 321 -1.82 -22.00 -5.63
N HIS A 322 -2.18 -22.70 -6.71
CA HIS A 322 -1.50 -22.65 -8.03
C HIS A 322 -1.68 -21.31 -8.78
N SER A 323 -1.88 -20.22 -8.04
CA SER A 323 -2.30 -18.91 -8.55
C SER A 323 -1.22 -17.87 -8.22
N CYS A 324 -1.42 -17.00 -7.23
CA CYS A 324 -0.57 -15.83 -7.06
C CYS A 324 0.79 -16.18 -6.46
N ILE A 325 0.84 -16.69 -5.24
CA ILE A 325 2.10 -16.92 -4.52
C ILE A 325 2.96 -17.95 -5.27
N ASP A 326 2.39 -19.05 -5.75
CA ASP A 326 3.14 -20.08 -6.48
C ASP A 326 3.77 -19.54 -7.77
N PHE A 327 3.02 -18.73 -8.54
CA PHE A 327 3.56 -18.07 -9.72
C PHE A 327 4.73 -17.14 -9.36
N TYR A 328 4.53 -16.22 -8.42
CA TYR A 328 5.59 -15.26 -8.06
C TYR A 328 6.80 -15.93 -7.41
N ARG A 329 6.60 -17.03 -6.67
CA ARG A 329 7.69 -17.84 -6.12
C ARG A 329 8.54 -18.46 -7.24
N LYS A 330 7.91 -19.11 -8.21
CA LYS A 330 8.61 -19.69 -9.37
C LYS A 330 9.37 -18.64 -10.19
N GLN A 331 8.76 -17.47 -10.38
CA GLN A 331 9.40 -16.34 -11.06
C GLN A 331 10.60 -15.79 -10.27
N ARG A 332 10.48 -15.68 -8.94
CA ARG A 332 11.57 -15.31 -8.05
C ARG A 332 12.71 -16.33 -8.14
N ASP A 333 12.40 -17.62 -8.08
CA ASP A 333 13.40 -18.69 -8.14
C ASP A 333 14.14 -18.70 -9.49
N ALA A 334 13.44 -18.47 -10.60
CA ALA A 334 14.04 -18.32 -11.93
C ALA A 334 14.98 -17.09 -12.01
N MET A 335 14.55 -15.95 -11.46
CA MET A 335 15.37 -14.73 -11.36
C MET A 335 16.64 -14.97 -10.54
N ILE A 336 16.54 -15.62 -9.38
CA ILE A 336 17.72 -15.92 -8.53
C ILE A 336 18.66 -16.90 -9.23
N THR A 337 18.14 -17.98 -9.82
CA THR A 337 18.95 -18.95 -10.56
C THR A 337 19.76 -18.29 -11.68
N SER A 338 19.14 -17.36 -12.39
CA SER A 338 19.82 -16.62 -13.44
C SER A 338 20.83 -15.59 -12.90
N ALA A 339 20.51 -14.91 -11.80
CA ALA A 339 21.43 -13.99 -11.14
C ALA A 339 22.69 -14.74 -10.67
N ASP A 340 22.53 -15.91 -10.05
CA ASP A 340 23.65 -16.76 -9.64
C ASP A 340 24.52 -17.17 -10.82
N LYS A 341 23.90 -17.50 -11.96
CA LYS A 341 24.60 -17.90 -13.19
C LYS A 341 25.43 -16.77 -13.80
N TRP A 342 24.88 -15.55 -13.90
CA TRP A 342 25.48 -14.47 -14.69
C TRP A 342 26.07 -13.32 -13.87
N LEU A 343 25.58 -13.07 -12.67
CA LEU A 343 25.84 -11.84 -11.92
C LEU A 343 26.67 -12.03 -10.65
N LYS A 344 26.85 -13.26 -10.13
CA LYS A 344 27.50 -13.50 -8.82
C LYS A 344 28.89 -12.85 -8.66
N ASP A 345 29.65 -12.77 -9.74
CA ASP A 345 31.01 -12.22 -9.73
C ASP A 345 31.03 -10.68 -9.89
N VAL A 346 29.95 -10.10 -10.40
CA VAL A 346 29.87 -8.67 -10.79
C VAL A 346 28.79 -7.88 -10.02
N ALA A 347 27.99 -8.53 -9.18
CA ALA A 347 26.93 -7.91 -8.42
C ALA A 347 26.65 -8.65 -7.10
N GLU A 348 25.84 -8.04 -6.24
CA GLU A 348 25.36 -8.58 -4.97
C GLU A 348 23.85 -8.32 -4.85
N TRP A 349 23.11 -9.25 -4.23
CA TRP A 349 21.68 -9.11 -3.99
C TRP A 349 21.27 -9.96 -2.79
N HIS A 350 20.05 -9.74 -2.32
CA HIS A 350 19.40 -10.60 -1.34
C HIS A 350 18.16 -11.23 -1.97
N THR A 351 17.89 -12.49 -1.62
CA THR A 351 16.71 -13.21 -2.10
C THR A 351 15.44 -12.58 -1.51
N PRO A 352 14.50 -12.09 -2.33
CA PRO A 352 13.25 -11.53 -1.85
C PRO A 352 12.40 -12.60 -1.16
N SER A 353 11.86 -12.27 0.01
CA SER A 353 10.90 -13.11 0.75
C SER A 353 9.45 -12.82 0.37
N ALA A 354 9.20 -11.70 -0.32
CA ALA A 354 7.89 -11.32 -0.80
C ALA A 354 7.97 -10.39 -2.01
N GLY A 355 6.81 -10.12 -2.62
CA GLY A 355 6.66 -9.10 -3.65
C GLY A 355 7.09 -9.58 -5.03
N MET A 356 7.72 -8.68 -5.81
CA MET A 356 7.94 -8.90 -7.24
C MET A 356 9.21 -8.26 -7.80
N PHE A 357 10.15 -7.90 -6.92
CA PHE A 357 11.38 -7.19 -7.29
C PHE A 357 12.62 -7.84 -6.70
N LEU A 358 13.70 -7.85 -7.48
CA LEU A 358 15.05 -8.14 -7.04
C LEU A 358 15.86 -6.83 -7.06
N TRP A 359 16.56 -6.57 -5.96
CA TRP A 359 17.40 -5.39 -5.79
C TRP A 359 18.87 -5.77 -5.85
N ILE A 360 19.59 -5.21 -6.82
CA ILE A 360 20.91 -5.69 -7.22
C ILE A 360 21.91 -4.55 -7.11
N LYS A 361 22.96 -4.72 -6.32
CA LYS A 361 24.11 -3.82 -6.23
C LYS A 361 25.16 -4.22 -7.24
N LEU A 362 25.57 -3.33 -8.14
CA LEU A 362 26.61 -3.59 -9.14
C LEU A 362 27.99 -3.31 -8.54
N LYS A 363 28.93 -4.26 -8.62
CA LYS A 363 30.30 -4.10 -8.10
C LYS A 363 31.09 -3.18 -9.02
N GLY A 364 31.87 -2.26 -8.44
CA GLY A 364 32.75 -1.34 -9.16
C GLY A 364 32.05 -0.23 -9.97
N ILE A 365 30.71 -0.17 -9.94
CA ILE A 365 29.91 0.89 -10.58
C ILE A 365 29.33 1.79 -9.50
N ALA A 366 29.70 3.07 -9.48
CA ALA A 366 29.22 4.01 -8.46
C ALA A 366 27.78 4.52 -8.73
N ASP A 367 27.41 4.66 -10.01
CA ASP A 367 26.10 5.17 -10.44
C ASP A 367 25.59 4.37 -11.64
N THR A 368 24.38 3.82 -11.53
CA THR A 368 23.74 3.01 -12.57
C THR A 368 22.92 3.83 -13.55
N GLN A 369 22.68 5.13 -13.31
CA GLN A 369 21.81 5.97 -14.13
C GLN A 369 22.20 5.96 -15.62
N GLN A 370 23.44 6.34 -15.95
CA GLN A 370 23.89 6.37 -17.34
C GLN A 370 24.09 4.97 -17.94
N LEU A 371 24.57 4.02 -17.12
CA LEU A 371 24.78 2.64 -17.55
C LEU A 371 23.47 2.03 -18.06
N ILE A 372 22.37 2.22 -17.34
CA ILE A 372 21.07 1.66 -17.68
C ILE A 372 20.35 2.49 -18.73
N MET A 373 20.25 3.81 -18.56
CA MET A 373 19.44 4.65 -19.45
C MET A 373 20.03 4.86 -20.85
N LYS A 374 21.28 4.42 -21.08
CA LYS A 374 21.93 4.47 -22.41
C LYS A 374 22.41 3.09 -22.84
N LYS A 375 23.42 2.55 -22.16
CA LYS A 375 24.13 1.35 -22.64
C LYS A 375 23.30 0.06 -22.51
N ALA A 376 22.52 -0.09 -21.44
CA ALA A 376 21.65 -1.26 -21.30
C ALA A 376 20.53 -1.27 -22.35
N LEU A 377 19.98 -0.10 -22.68
CA LEU A 377 18.99 0.04 -23.76
C LEU A 377 19.55 -0.33 -25.13
N GLU A 378 20.79 0.06 -25.44
CA GLU A 378 21.49 -0.37 -26.67
C GLU A 378 21.69 -1.89 -26.73
N LYS A 379 21.84 -2.54 -25.56
CA LYS A 379 21.84 -4.00 -25.42
C LYS A 379 20.44 -4.58 -25.20
N GLU A 380 19.38 -3.81 -25.44
CA GLU A 380 17.98 -4.22 -25.34
C GLU A 380 17.62 -4.83 -23.96
N VAL A 381 18.11 -4.24 -22.87
CA VAL A 381 17.71 -4.55 -21.50
C VAL A 381 17.31 -3.27 -20.78
N LEU A 382 16.18 -3.31 -20.08
CA LEU A 382 15.71 -2.21 -19.25
C LEU A 382 15.53 -2.66 -17.81
N LEU A 383 16.23 -1.98 -16.90
CA LEU A 383 16.03 -2.04 -15.45
C LEU A 383 15.71 -0.63 -14.93
N VAL A 384 15.39 -0.50 -13.65
CA VAL A 384 15.25 0.82 -13.03
C VAL A 384 16.54 1.18 -12.29
N PRO A 385 17.22 2.29 -12.64
CA PRO A 385 18.35 2.79 -11.87
C PRO A 385 17.98 3.08 -10.42
N GLY A 386 18.89 2.81 -9.50
CA GLY A 386 18.57 2.81 -8.09
C GLY A 386 18.33 4.20 -7.49
N GLY A 387 18.87 5.26 -8.10
CA GLY A 387 18.71 6.64 -7.64
C GLY A 387 17.24 7.08 -7.55
N VAL A 388 16.36 6.52 -8.39
CA VAL A 388 14.91 6.84 -8.41
C VAL A 388 14.20 6.48 -7.09
N PHE A 389 14.78 5.60 -6.27
CA PHE A 389 14.23 5.14 -5.00
C PHE A 389 14.87 5.81 -3.77
N MET A 390 15.78 6.76 -4.00
CA MET A 390 16.43 7.55 -2.96
C MET A 390 15.73 8.91 -2.81
N ILE A 391 15.75 9.47 -1.59
CA ILE A 391 15.19 10.82 -1.35
C ILE A 391 15.80 11.84 -2.33
N ASN A 392 17.13 11.82 -2.47
CA ASN A 392 17.85 12.61 -3.44
C ASN A 392 18.23 11.72 -4.63
N SER A 393 17.46 11.83 -5.70
CA SER A 393 17.65 11.00 -6.90
C SER A 393 18.87 11.36 -7.74
N SER A 394 19.55 12.47 -7.40
CA SER A 394 20.79 12.90 -8.07
C SER A 394 22.04 12.30 -7.43
N ASP A 395 21.94 11.70 -6.24
CA ASP A 395 23.09 11.08 -5.60
C ASP A 395 23.48 9.78 -6.31
N PRO A 396 24.79 9.50 -6.50
CA PRO A 396 25.26 8.26 -7.11
C PRO A 396 24.68 7.03 -6.41
N CYS A 397 24.10 6.12 -7.18
CA CYS A 397 23.51 4.90 -6.64
C CYS A 397 23.97 3.66 -7.43
N PRO A 398 24.67 2.70 -6.79
CA PRO A 398 25.23 1.53 -7.45
C PRO A 398 24.19 0.41 -7.68
N TYR A 399 22.91 0.67 -7.44
CA TYR A 399 21.86 -0.34 -7.47
C TYR A 399 20.98 -0.27 -8.72
N VAL A 400 20.33 -1.38 -9.05
CA VAL A 400 19.23 -1.48 -10.02
C VAL A 400 18.10 -2.34 -9.47
N ARG A 401 16.86 -2.03 -9.85
CA ARG A 401 15.68 -2.87 -9.56
C ARG A 401 15.30 -3.68 -10.80
N ALA A 402 15.27 -5.00 -10.67
CA ALA A 402 14.72 -5.93 -11.66
C ALA A 402 13.34 -6.43 -11.19
N ALA A 403 12.36 -6.49 -12.10
CA ALA A 403 11.04 -7.06 -11.79
C ALA A 403 10.91 -8.46 -12.41
N PHE A 404 10.34 -9.41 -11.66
CA PHE A 404 10.10 -10.78 -12.13
C PHE A 404 8.61 -11.08 -12.37
N SER A 405 7.74 -10.07 -12.44
CA SER A 405 6.29 -10.29 -12.55
C SER A 405 5.77 -10.67 -13.93
N LEU A 406 6.49 -10.34 -15.00
CA LEU A 406 5.98 -10.45 -16.39
C LEU A 406 6.92 -11.22 -17.32
N SER A 407 8.23 -11.11 -17.14
CA SER A 407 9.23 -11.73 -18.01
C SER A 407 9.26 -13.24 -17.85
N THR A 408 9.45 -13.98 -18.95
CA THR A 408 9.65 -15.44 -18.88
C THR A 408 11.03 -15.79 -18.30
N PRO A 409 11.26 -17.02 -17.80
CA PRO A 409 12.59 -17.47 -17.36
C PRO A 409 13.70 -17.26 -18.41
N GLU A 410 13.39 -17.46 -19.69
CA GLU A 410 14.34 -17.27 -20.80
C GLU A 410 14.69 -15.79 -21.00
N GLN A 411 13.69 -14.91 -20.91
CA GLN A 411 13.90 -13.46 -20.99
C GLN A 411 14.73 -12.95 -19.79
N ILE A 412 14.47 -13.50 -18.60
CA ILE A 412 15.25 -13.23 -17.39
C ILE A 412 16.70 -13.65 -17.61
N ASP A 413 16.94 -14.86 -18.14
CA ASP A 413 18.30 -15.37 -18.40
C ASP A 413 19.08 -14.50 -19.38
N GLU A 414 18.44 -14.15 -20.48
CA GLU A 414 19.06 -13.31 -21.50
C GLU A 414 19.31 -11.88 -20.99
N ALA A 415 18.40 -11.31 -20.19
CA ALA A 415 18.56 -9.99 -19.60
C ALA A 415 19.79 -9.93 -18.65
N PHE A 416 19.98 -10.94 -17.81
CA PHE A 416 21.13 -11.00 -16.91
C PHE A 416 22.44 -11.36 -17.60
N ARG A 417 22.41 -12.16 -18.67
CA ARG A 417 23.58 -12.35 -19.54
C ARG A 417 24.05 -11.02 -20.15
N ARG A 418 23.12 -10.25 -20.72
CA ARG A 418 23.37 -8.93 -21.32
C ARG A 418 23.85 -7.91 -20.28
N LEU A 419 23.24 -7.88 -19.09
CA LEU A 419 23.65 -7.03 -17.98
C LEU A 419 25.06 -7.38 -17.48
N SER A 420 25.39 -8.67 -17.34
CA SER A 420 26.74 -9.14 -16.94
C SER A 420 27.81 -8.67 -17.92
N SER A 421 27.58 -8.83 -19.23
CA SER A 421 28.47 -8.32 -20.29
C SER A 421 28.65 -6.81 -20.17
N LEU A 422 27.55 -6.07 -19.96
CA LEU A 422 27.59 -4.62 -19.83
C LEU A 422 28.43 -4.16 -18.62
N ILE A 423 28.28 -4.81 -17.47
CA ILE A 423 29.04 -4.47 -16.26
C ILE A 423 30.53 -4.73 -16.51
N LYS A 424 30.89 -5.87 -17.11
CA LYS A 424 32.29 -6.21 -17.42
C LYS A 424 32.95 -5.26 -18.43
N GLU A 425 32.18 -4.68 -19.35
CA GLU A 425 32.67 -3.67 -20.29
C GLU A 425 32.83 -2.27 -19.66
N ALA A 426 32.20 -2.05 -18.51
CA ALA A 426 32.23 -0.76 -17.80
C ALA A 426 33.26 -0.71 -16.65
N LEU A 427 33.79 -1.88 -16.24
CA LEU A 427 34.93 -2.04 -15.34
C LEU A 427 36.23 -2.02 -16.15
#